data_AF-A0A7L3I9K3-F1
#
_entry.id   AF-A0A7L3I9K3-F1
#
_cell.length_a   1.000
_cell.length_b   1.000
_cell.length_c   1.000
_cell.angle_alpha   90.00
_cell.angle_beta   90.00
_cell.angle_gamma   90.00
#
_symmetry.space_group_name_H-M   'P 1'
#
loop_
_entity.id
_entity.type
_entity.pdbx_description
1 polymer ?
#
loop_
_entity_poly.entity_id
_entity_poly.type
_entity_poly.pdbx_seq_one_letter_code
_entity_poly.pdbx_strand_id
1 'polypeptide(L)'
;ASKMDLKCALEECSMALNLFLNNKFSEALELLRPWSKDSMYHALGYSTILVMQAAMTFEQQDIQMGISTMKEALQTCQRFRKRSTVVESLSNLVSKHTVDQLSEEEMHAEICYAECLLQKAALTFVQDENMINFIKGGLKIRTSYQIYKECHQVLQMTQGNKSKIETYYQFEGGVKLGIGAFNLMLSLLPGRILRLLEFIGFSGNRELGLCQLREGASGSSLRAILCTFTLLVYHTYVSLILGTGEANLQEADSLLEPYLQKFPNGSIILFYAARIDILKGNFEKAQLRFQDCIAAQQEWKQIHHLCYWELMWCYTFQQDWLQAYRYADLLSKESRWSK
;
A
#
# COMPACT_ATOMS: atom_id res chain seq x y z
N ALA A 1 -32.98 -6.00 -4.38
CA ALA A 1 -31.85 -5.40 -3.64
C ALA A 1 -31.28 -4.28 -4.48
N SER A 2 -31.05 -3.08 -3.94
CA SER A 2 -30.36 -2.04 -4.71
C SER A 2 -28.91 -2.51 -4.97
N LYS A 3 -28.45 -2.30 -6.21
CA LYS A 3 -27.08 -2.58 -6.60
C LYS A 3 -26.18 -1.50 -5.98
N MET A 4 -25.09 -1.89 -5.33
CA MET A 4 -24.08 -0.95 -4.83
C MET A 4 -23.45 -0.21 -6.03
N ASP A 5 -23.61 1.11 -6.12
CA ASP A 5 -22.97 1.92 -7.14
C ASP A 5 -21.55 2.36 -6.73
N LEU A 6 -20.77 2.83 -7.71
CA LEU A 6 -19.37 3.19 -7.53
C LEU A 6 -19.18 4.35 -6.55
N LYS A 7 -20.07 5.35 -6.55
CA LYS A 7 -19.93 6.55 -5.70
C LYS A 7 -20.18 6.18 -4.25
N CYS A 8 -21.27 5.47 -3.97
CA CYS A 8 -21.53 4.94 -2.62
C CYS A 8 -20.40 4.03 -2.14
N ALA A 9 -19.84 3.17 -3.02
CA ALA A 9 -18.71 2.32 -2.66
C ALA A 9 -17.45 3.11 -2.28
N LEU A 10 -17.16 4.20 -2.99
CA LEU A 10 -16.05 5.09 -2.68
C LEU A 10 -16.26 5.83 -1.35
N GLU A 11 -17.49 6.29 -1.09
CA GLU A 11 -17.86 6.97 0.16
C GLU A 11 -17.72 6.03 1.37
N GLU A 12 -18.30 4.82 1.31
CA GLU A 12 -18.21 3.82 2.37
C GLU A 12 -16.75 3.38 2.61
N CYS A 13 -15.95 3.21 1.55
CA CYS A 13 -14.53 2.92 1.69
C CYS A 13 -13.72 4.09 2.27
N SER A 14 -14.11 5.34 2.01
CA SER A 14 -13.53 6.52 2.66
C SER A 14 -13.81 6.54 4.16
N MET A 15 -15.04 6.20 4.53
CA MET A 15 -15.43 6.04 5.94
C MET A 15 -14.63 4.93 6.60
N ALA A 16 -14.52 3.76 5.96
CA ALA A 16 -13.73 2.64 6.47
C ALA A 16 -12.26 2.99 6.66
N LEU A 17 -11.66 3.75 5.72
CA LEU A 17 -10.29 4.25 5.85
C LEU A 17 -10.14 5.20 7.05
N ASN A 18 -11.10 6.12 7.25
CA ASN A 18 -11.07 7.02 8.42
C ASN A 18 -11.24 6.25 9.74
N LEU A 19 -12.06 5.19 9.77
CA LEU A 19 -12.19 4.29 10.93
C LEU A 19 -10.87 3.59 11.21
N PHE A 20 -10.26 3.00 10.18
CA PHE A 20 -8.98 2.31 10.26
C PHE A 20 -7.87 3.22 10.81
N LEU A 21 -7.76 4.45 10.31
CA LEU A 21 -6.75 5.43 10.76
C LEU A 21 -7.00 5.96 12.17
N ASN A 22 -8.22 5.82 12.70
CA ASN A 22 -8.57 6.08 14.10
C ASN A 22 -8.56 4.82 14.97
N ASN A 23 -7.84 3.78 14.55
CA ASN A 23 -7.71 2.50 15.25
C ASN A 23 -9.00 1.69 15.45
N LYS A 24 -10.10 2.05 14.77
CA LYS A 24 -11.38 1.33 14.82
C LYS A 24 -11.38 0.22 13.77
N PHE A 25 -10.45 -0.71 13.89
CA PHE A 25 -10.16 -1.72 12.85
C PHE A 25 -11.35 -2.67 12.62
N SER A 26 -11.98 -3.12 13.71
CA SER A 26 -13.15 -3.99 13.65
C SER A 26 -14.35 -3.29 12.98
N GLU A 27 -14.63 -2.04 13.34
CA GLU A 27 -15.70 -1.24 12.72
C GLU A 27 -15.45 -1.05 11.21
N ALA A 28 -14.20 -0.81 10.81
CA ALA A 28 -13.83 -0.70 9.40
C ALA A 28 -14.09 -2.00 8.63
N LEU A 29 -13.75 -3.17 9.21
CA LEU A 29 -14.03 -4.48 8.61
C LEU A 29 -15.52 -4.78 8.53
N GLU A 30 -16.28 -4.44 9.56
CA GLU A 30 -17.74 -4.62 9.60
C GLU A 30 -18.46 -3.78 8.55
N LEU A 31 -17.99 -2.54 8.32
CA LEU A 31 -18.52 -1.68 7.26
C LEU A 31 -18.25 -2.27 5.87
N LEU A 32 -17.06 -2.84 5.64
CA LEU A 32 -16.66 -3.30 4.32
C LEU A 32 -17.19 -4.70 3.95
N ARG A 33 -17.35 -5.58 4.95
CA ARG A 33 -17.68 -6.99 4.76
C ARG A 33 -18.94 -7.25 3.91
N PRO A 34 -20.09 -6.57 4.12
CA PRO A 34 -21.35 -6.89 3.44
C PRO A 34 -21.25 -6.84 1.91
N TRP A 35 -20.43 -5.93 1.38
CA TRP A 35 -20.30 -5.70 -0.07
C TRP A 35 -19.01 -6.25 -0.68
N SER A 36 -18.18 -6.94 0.11
CA SER A 36 -16.87 -7.47 -0.32
C SER A 36 -16.93 -8.44 -1.51
N LYS A 37 -18.10 -9.04 -1.79
CA LYS A 37 -18.31 -9.96 -2.93
C LYS A 37 -18.96 -9.31 -4.16
N ASP A 38 -19.47 -8.10 -4.00
CA ASP A 38 -20.34 -7.42 -4.97
C ASP A 38 -19.84 -6.03 -5.38
N SER A 39 -18.85 -5.46 -4.69
CA SER A 39 -18.25 -4.16 -5.00
C SER A 39 -16.72 -4.25 -5.00
N MET A 40 -16.07 -3.77 -6.07
CA MET A 40 -14.62 -3.83 -6.24
C MET A 40 -13.84 -3.10 -5.14
N TYR A 41 -14.36 -1.96 -4.67
CA TYR A 41 -13.71 -1.15 -3.62
C TYR A 41 -13.84 -1.80 -2.25
N HIS A 42 -15.02 -2.32 -1.91
CA HIS A 42 -15.23 -3.10 -0.69
C HIS A 42 -14.40 -4.36 -0.66
N ALA A 43 -14.33 -5.09 -1.79
CA ALA A 43 -13.52 -6.28 -1.94
C ALA A 43 -12.03 -5.98 -1.67
N LEU A 44 -11.51 -4.93 -2.31
CA LEU A 44 -10.13 -4.47 -2.13
C LEU A 44 -9.88 -4.02 -0.68
N GLY A 45 -10.70 -3.11 -0.14
CA GLY A 45 -10.51 -2.53 1.18
C GLY A 45 -10.56 -3.60 2.28
N TYR A 46 -11.59 -4.46 2.26
CA TYR A 46 -11.74 -5.55 3.22
C TYR A 46 -10.53 -6.49 3.17
N SER A 47 -10.14 -6.90 1.96
CA SER A 47 -9.01 -7.81 1.79
C SER A 47 -7.68 -7.16 2.18
N THR A 48 -7.51 -5.86 1.94
CA THR A 48 -6.30 -5.12 2.32
C THR A 48 -6.08 -5.14 3.82
N ILE A 49 -7.13 -4.88 4.61
CA ILE A 49 -7.03 -4.91 6.08
C ILE A 49 -6.65 -6.32 6.56
N LEU A 50 -7.28 -7.36 6.02
CA LEU A 50 -6.95 -8.75 6.38
C LEU A 50 -5.53 -9.15 5.94
N VAL A 51 -5.07 -8.68 4.77
CA VAL A 51 -3.70 -8.90 4.30
C VAL A 51 -2.69 -8.22 5.23
N MET A 52 -2.96 -7.00 5.68
CA MET A 52 -2.09 -6.32 6.65
C MET A 52 -1.99 -7.12 7.96
N GLN A 53 -3.11 -7.61 8.49
CA GLN A 53 -3.10 -8.47 9.68
C GLN A 53 -2.25 -9.72 9.47
N ALA A 54 -2.50 -10.45 8.39
CA ALA A 54 -1.79 -11.68 8.07
C ALA A 54 -0.28 -11.46 7.85
N ALA A 55 0.10 -10.38 7.19
CA ALA A 55 1.50 -10.04 6.94
C ALA A 55 2.24 -9.71 8.25
N MET A 56 1.57 -9.11 9.22
CA MET A 56 2.21 -8.73 10.49
C MET A 56 2.27 -9.88 11.51
N THR A 57 1.38 -10.88 11.43
CA THR A 57 1.41 -12.01 12.38
C THR A 57 2.50 -13.04 12.04
N PHE A 58 2.88 -13.12 10.76
CA PHE A 58 3.75 -14.18 10.22
C PHE A 58 3.24 -15.60 10.54
N GLU A 59 1.94 -15.74 10.82
CA GLU A 59 1.31 -17.05 11.05
C GLU A 59 0.86 -17.64 9.72
N GLN A 60 1.28 -18.88 9.44
CA GLN A 60 0.97 -19.54 8.18
C GLN A 60 -0.54 -19.64 7.92
N GLN A 61 -1.34 -19.86 8.94
CA GLN A 61 -2.80 -19.93 8.80
C GLN A 61 -3.38 -18.57 8.37
N ASP A 62 -2.94 -17.48 8.99
CA ASP A 62 -3.37 -16.13 8.64
C ASP A 62 -2.93 -15.75 7.23
N ILE A 63 -1.68 -16.07 6.85
CA ILE A 63 -1.15 -15.80 5.50
C ILE A 63 -1.99 -16.54 4.44
N GLN A 64 -2.32 -17.82 4.67
CA GLN A 64 -3.19 -18.58 3.76
C GLN A 64 -4.58 -17.96 3.66
N MET A 65 -5.15 -17.53 4.78
CA MET A 65 -6.46 -16.85 4.80
C MET A 65 -6.41 -15.52 4.04
N GLY A 66 -5.36 -14.72 4.22
CA GLY A 66 -5.13 -13.48 3.49
C GLY A 66 -5.01 -13.72 1.98
N ILE A 67 -4.25 -14.74 1.56
CA ILE A 67 -4.11 -15.12 0.15
C ILE A 67 -5.46 -15.57 -0.45
N SER A 68 -6.25 -16.34 0.31
CA SER A 68 -7.58 -16.79 -0.12
C SER A 68 -8.53 -15.61 -0.28
N THR A 69 -8.60 -14.72 0.70
CA THR A 69 -9.44 -13.51 0.67
C THR A 69 -9.06 -12.63 -0.53
N MET A 70 -7.75 -12.43 -0.76
CA MET A 70 -7.29 -11.65 -1.91
C MET A 70 -7.60 -12.32 -3.25
N LYS A 71 -7.68 -13.66 -3.30
CA LYS A 71 -8.15 -14.39 -4.49
C LYS A 71 -9.63 -14.10 -4.76
N GLU A 72 -10.47 -14.05 -3.73
CA GLU A 72 -11.89 -13.67 -3.87
C GLU A 72 -12.02 -12.22 -4.35
N ALA A 73 -11.25 -11.29 -3.79
CA ALA A 73 -11.27 -9.90 -4.26
C ALA A 73 -10.84 -9.75 -5.73
N LEU A 74 -9.81 -10.48 -6.17
CA LEU A 74 -9.44 -10.53 -7.59
C LEU A 74 -10.60 -11.00 -8.47
N GLN A 75 -11.36 -12.01 -8.03
CA GLN A 75 -12.53 -12.50 -8.76
C GLN A 75 -13.64 -11.45 -8.80
N THR A 76 -13.88 -10.73 -7.71
CA THR A 76 -14.85 -9.62 -7.67
C THR A 76 -14.43 -8.52 -8.65
N CYS A 77 -13.20 -8.01 -8.56
CA CYS A 77 -12.70 -6.96 -9.46
C CYS A 77 -12.76 -7.40 -10.94
N GLN A 78 -12.42 -8.67 -11.24
CA GLN A 78 -12.44 -9.20 -12.62
C GLN A 78 -13.83 -9.15 -13.27
N ARG A 79 -14.93 -9.15 -12.49
CA ARG A 79 -16.29 -9.02 -13.04
C ARG A 79 -16.59 -7.62 -13.59
N PHE A 80 -15.89 -6.60 -13.11
CA PHE A 80 -16.02 -5.20 -13.50
C PHE A 80 -15.00 -4.77 -14.56
N ARG A 81 -13.93 -5.55 -14.76
CA ARG A 81 -12.94 -5.28 -15.81
C ARG A 81 -13.51 -5.51 -17.20
N LYS A 82 -12.95 -4.82 -18.19
CA LYS A 82 -13.31 -5.02 -19.59
C LYS A 82 -13.14 -6.49 -19.96
N ARG A 83 -14.20 -7.12 -20.47
CA ARG A 83 -14.13 -8.49 -20.96
C ARG A 83 -13.35 -8.50 -22.27
N SER A 84 -12.06 -8.82 -22.20
CA SER A 84 -11.31 -9.19 -23.40
C SER A 84 -11.87 -10.52 -23.90
N THR A 85 -12.71 -10.48 -24.92
CA THR A 85 -13.01 -11.69 -25.69
C THR A 85 -11.77 -12.03 -26.51
N VAL A 86 -11.34 -13.29 -26.50
CA VAL A 86 -10.13 -13.78 -27.22
C VAL A 86 -10.12 -13.39 -28.71
N VAL A 87 -11.28 -13.08 -29.28
CA VAL A 87 -11.45 -12.60 -30.66
C VAL A 87 -11.01 -11.13 -30.86
N GLU A 88 -11.14 -10.24 -29.86
CA GLU A 88 -10.68 -8.84 -29.94
C GLU A 88 -9.16 -8.71 -29.81
N SER A 89 -8.50 -9.65 -29.16
CA SER A 89 -7.03 -9.67 -29.04
C SER A 89 -6.33 -9.87 -30.39
N LEU A 90 -6.99 -10.53 -31.35
CA LEU A 90 -6.48 -10.72 -32.71
C LEU A 90 -6.73 -9.50 -33.61
N SER A 91 -7.81 -8.72 -33.39
CA SER A 91 -8.05 -7.47 -34.13
C SER A 91 -7.17 -6.31 -33.66
N ASN A 92 -6.85 -6.25 -32.36
CA ASN A 92 -6.01 -5.19 -31.79
C ASN A 92 -4.53 -5.25 -32.22
N LEU A 93 -4.09 -6.36 -32.81
CA LEU A 93 -2.77 -6.49 -33.44
C LEU A 93 -2.68 -5.73 -34.78
N VAL A 94 -3.82 -5.40 -35.39
CA VAL A 94 -3.90 -4.75 -36.72
C VAL A 94 -4.34 -3.28 -36.62
N SER A 95 -5.10 -2.90 -35.58
CA SER A 95 -5.55 -1.51 -35.37
C SER A 95 -4.86 -0.84 -34.18
N LYS A 96 -3.71 -0.21 -34.43
CA LYS A 96 -2.91 0.54 -33.42
C LYS A 96 -3.55 1.85 -32.93
N HIS A 97 -4.83 2.10 -33.22
CA HIS A 97 -5.47 3.43 -33.06
C HIS A 97 -6.82 3.48 -32.32
N THR A 98 -7.29 2.37 -31.75
CA THR A 98 -8.52 2.40 -30.93
C THR A 98 -8.21 1.77 -29.57
N VAL A 99 -7.65 2.58 -28.67
CA VAL A 99 -7.89 2.35 -27.24
C VAL A 99 -9.37 2.65 -27.07
N ASP A 100 -10.21 1.63 -27.22
CA ASP A 100 -11.62 1.71 -26.85
C ASP A 100 -11.70 2.33 -25.45
N GLN A 101 -12.43 3.44 -25.35
CA GLN A 101 -12.58 4.20 -24.11
C GLN A 101 -13.11 3.25 -23.02
N LEU A 102 -12.28 2.97 -22.02
CA LEU A 102 -12.73 2.27 -20.81
C LEU A 102 -13.86 3.10 -20.19
N SER A 103 -14.92 2.44 -19.76
CA SER A 103 -15.92 3.06 -18.89
C SER A 103 -15.29 3.43 -17.55
N GLU A 104 -15.91 4.35 -16.82
CA GLU A 104 -15.45 4.76 -15.48
C GLU A 104 -15.30 3.54 -14.56
N GLU A 105 -16.31 2.68 -14.47
CA GLU A 105 -16.23 1.45 -13.67
C GLU A 105 -15.07 0.53 -14.06
N GLU A 106 -14.78 0.38 -15.36
CA GLU A 106 -13.66 -0.43 -15.83
C GLU A 106 -12.30 0.19 -15.45
N MET A 107 -12.16 1.53 -15.54
CA MET A 107 -10.93 2.21 -15.09
C MET A 107 -10.64 1.93 -13.62
N HIS A 108 -11.67 2.02 -12.77
CA HIS A 108 -11.55 1.69 -11.35
C HIS A 108 -11.24 0.22 -11.10
N ALA A 109 -11.85 -0.68 -11.87
CA ALA A 109 -11.63 -2.12 -11.75
C ALA A 109 -10.20 -2.52 -12.11
N GLU A 110 -9.60 -1.90 -13.12
CA GLU A 110 -8.19 -2.11 -13.49
C GLU A 110 -7.25 -1.78 -12.33
N ILE A 111 -7.44 -0.61 -11.69
CA ILE A 111 -6.62 -0.20 -10.54
C ILE A 111 -6.81 -1.15 -9.37
N CYS A 112 -8.06 -1.43 -8.97
CA CYS A 112 -8.33 -2.32 -7.83
C CYS A 112 -7.78 -3.73 -8.08
N TYR A 113 -7.87 -4.24 -9.30
CA TYR A 113 -7.30 -5.54 -9.65
C TYR A 113 -5.77 -5.53 -9.60
N ALA A 114 -5.12 -4.48 -10.11
CA ALA A 114 -3.66 -4.33 -10.06
C ALA A 114 -3.13 -4.26 -8.61
N GLU A 115 -3.86 -3.62 -7.70
CA GLU A 115 -3.54 -3.57 -6.28
C GLU A 115 -3.71 -4.93 -5.60
N CYS A 116 -4.82 -5.63 -5.87
CA CYS A 116 -5.02 -6.98 -5.38
C CYS A 116 -3.91 -7.94 -5.82
N LEU A 117 -3.41 -7.80 -7.06
CA LEU A 117 -2.28 -8.58 -7.56
C LEU A 117 -1.00 -8.33 -6.75
N LEU A 118 -0.71 -7.07 -6.43
CA LEU A 118 0.47 -6.68 -5.65
C LEU A 118 0.42 -7.22 -4.23
N GLN A 119 -0.71 -7.00 -3.54
CA GLN A 119 -0.88 -7.47 -2.17
C GLN A 119 -0.83 -9.00 -2.07
N LYS A 120 -1.42 -9.70 -3.04
CA LYS A 120 -1.31 -11.15 -3.13
C LYS A 120 0.12 -11.62 -3.39
N ALA A 121 0.85 -10.92 -4.27
CA ALA A 121 2.26 -11.24 -4.54
C ALA A 121 3.11 -11.05 -3.28
N ALA A 122 2.89 -9.97 -2.52
CA ALA A 122 3.57 -9.71 -1.26
C ALA A 122 3.35 -10.86 -0.26
N LEU A 123 2.10 -11.27 -0.01
CA LEU A 123 1.84 -12.42 0.88
C LEU A 123 2.43 -13.74 0.37
N THR A 124 2.47 -13.94 -0.95
CA THR A 124 3.08 -15.15 -1.54
C THR A 124 4.57 -15.24 -1.21
N PHE A 125 5.27 -14.10 -1.07
CA PHE A 125 6.68 -14.07 -0.66
C PHE A 125 6.86 -14.29 0.85
N VAL A 126 5.88 -13.91 1.68
CA VAL A 126 5.92 -14.15 3.13
C VAL A 126 5.58 -15.61 3.48
N GLN A 127 4.80 -16.29 2.63
CA GLN A 127 4.28 -17.63 2.88
C GLN A 127 5.35 -18.72 2.96
N ASP A 128 6.29 -18.79 2.03
CA ASP A 128 7.41 -19.75 2.05
C ASP A 128 8.45 -19.41 0.98
N GLU A 129 9.73 -19.72 1.22
CA GLU A 129 10.88 -19.38 0.35
C GLU A 129 11.03 -20.30 -0.88
N ASN A 130 9.99 -21.04 -1.26
CA ASN A 130 10.07 -21.93 -2.41
C ASN A 130 10.08 -21.15 -3.75
N MET A 131 11.02 -21.49 -4.63
CA MET A 131 11.22 -20.92 -5.97
C MET A 131 9.92 -20.80 -6.79
N ILE A 132 8.99 -21.75 -6.65
CA ILE A 132 7.69 -21.73 -7.36
C ILE A 132 6.84 -20.52 -6.93
N ASN A 133 6.83 -20.20 -5.64
CA ASN A 133 6.09 -19.06 -5.10
C ASN A 133 6.75 -17.74 -5.52
N PHE A 134 8.09 -17.71 -5.57
CA PHE A 134 8.84 -16.58 -6.09
C PHE A 134 8.44 -16.24 -7.54
N ILE A 135 8.42 -17.24 -8.43
CA ILE A 135 8.01 -17.07 -9.83
C ILE A 135 6.55 -16.61 -9.93
N LYS A 136 5.64 -17.24 -9.17
CA LYS A 136 4.21 -16.88 -9.15
C LYS A 136 3.97 -15.46 -8.65
N GLY A 137 4.78 -14.97 -7.70
CA GLY A 137 4.74 -13.59 -7.21
C GLY A 137 5.27 -12.62 -8.27
N GLY A 138 6.44 -12.91 -8.86
CA GLY A 138 7.03 -12.09 -9.92
C GLY A 138 6.11 -11.90 -11.14
N LEU A 139 5.40 -12.96 -11.57
CA LEU A 139 4.42 -12.86 -12.66
C LEU A 139 3.26 -11.91 -12.32
N LYS A 140 2.76 -11.91 -11.08
CA LYS A 140 1.68 -11.00 -10.64
C LYS A 140 2.14 -9.55 -10.60
N ILE A 141 3.36 -9.32 -10.12
CA ILE A 141 3.99 -7.99 -10.11
C ILE A 141 4.11 -7.47 -11.54
N ARG A 142 4.54 -8.31 -12.49
CA ARG A 142 4.60 -7.94 -13.92
C ARG A 142 3.23 -7.60 -14.49
N THR A 143 2.22 -8.43 -14.23
CA THR A 143 0.85 -8.15 -14.70
C THR A 143 0.33 -6.83 -14.11
N SER A 144 0.53 -6.60 -12.81
CA SER A 144 0.13 -5.34 -12.16
C SER A 144 0.84 -4.13 -12.79
N TYR A 145 2.15 -4.21 -12.99
CA TYR A 145 2.92 -3.13 -13.64
C TYR A 145 2.41 -2.81 -15.04
N GLN A 146 2.08 -3.83 -15.82
CA GLN A 146 1.55 -3.64 -17.17
C GLN A 146 0.18 -2.95 -17.16
N ILE A 147 -0.71 -3.34 -16.25
CA ILE A 147 -2.01 -2.67 -16.06
C ILE A 147 -1.81 -1.20 -15.69
N TYR A 148 -0.90 -0.88 -14.77
CA TYR A 148 -0.62 0.51 -14.42
C TYR A 148 -0.07 1.32 -15.59
N LYS A 149 0.80 0.76 -16.43
CA LYS A 149 1.28 1.44 -17.65
C LYS A 149 0.13 1.74 -18.61
N GLU A 150 -0.79 0.80 -18.81
CA GLU A 150 -1.99 1.00 -19.64
C GLU A 150 -2.89 2.08 -19.04
N CYS A 151 -3.16 2.03 -17.73
CA CYS A 151 -3.94 3.06 -17.03
C CYS A 151 -3.26 4.44 -17.10
N HIS A 152 -1.93 4.50 -17.06
CA HIS A 152 -1.19 5.75 -17.22
C HIS A 152 -1.32 6.34 -18.64
N GLN A 153 -1.33 5.50 -19.67
CA GLN A 153 -1.62 5.95 -21.04
C GLN A 153 -3.06 6.48 -21.15
N VAL A 154 -4.03 5.79 -20.57
CA VAL A 154 -5.43 6.25 -20.52
C VAL A 154 -5.53 7.61 -19.80
N LEU A 155 -4.83 7.76 -18.67
CA LEU A 155 -4.77 9.03 -17.92
C LEU A 155 -4.21 10.17 -18.77
N GLN A 156 -3.13 9.94 -19.53
CA GLN A 156 -2.52 10.92 -20.43
C GLN A 156 -3.44 11.32 -21.59
N MET A 157 -4.14 10.36 -22.19
CA MET A 157 -5.08 10.62 -23.30
C MET A 157 -6.34 11.36 -22.85
N THR A 158 -6.74 11.18 -21.59
CA THR A 158 -7.99 11.73 -21.04
C THR A 158 -7.80 13.08 -20.33
N GLN A 159 -6.58 13.63 -20.30
CA GLN A 159 -6.28 14.91 -19.61
C GLN A 159 -7.16 16.09 -20.06
N GLY A 160 -7.67 16.09 -21.29
CA GLY A 160 -8.60 17.12 -21.80
C GLY A 160 -10.06 16.97 -21.38
N ASN A 161 -10.47 15.83 -20.80
CA ASN A 161 -11.85 15.51 -20.41
C ASN A 161 -12.05 15.36 -18.89
N LYS A 162 -11.07 15.77 -18.07
CA LYS A 162 -11.07 15.63 -16.60
C LYS A 162 -12.35 16.12 -15.90
N SER A 163 -13.03 17.12 -16.46
CA SER A 163 -14.21 17.76 -15.86
C SER A 163 -15.53 17.01 -16.03
N LYS A 164 -15.56 15.89 -16.76
CA LYS A 164 -16.81 15.17 -17.08
C LYS A 164 -17.11 13.97 -16.18
N ILE A 165 -16.14 13.49 -15.40
CA ILE A 165 -16.23 12.23 -14.65
C ILE A 165 -16.00 12.55 -13.16
N GLU A 166 -17.06 12.44 -12.35
CA GLU A 166 -17.06 12.87 -10.95
C GLU A 166 -16.01 12.13 -10.10
N THR A 167 -15.79 10.83 -10.37
CA THR A 167 -14.86 10.02 -9.58
C THR A 167 -13.47 9.88 -10.21
N TYR A 168 -13.18 10.59 -11.31
CA TYR A 168 -11.92 10.47 -12.05
C TYR A 168 -10.67 10.73 -11.20
N TYR A 169 -10.76 11.63 -10.21
CA TYR A 169 -9.65 11.91 -9.29
C TYR A 169 -9.23 10.67 -8.48
N GLN A 170 -10.15 9.73 -8.23
CA GLN A 170 -9.87 8.46 -7.55
C GLN A 170 -9.07 7.51 -8.46
N PHE A 171 -9.34 7.51 -9.77
CA PHE A 171 -8.55 6.79 -10.77
C PHE A 171 -7.16 7.43 -10.94
N GLU A 172 -7.10 8.76 -11.12
CA GLU A 172 -5.83 9.51 -11.24
C GLU A 172 -4.93 9.26 -10.01
N GLY A 173 -5.50 9.31 -8.80
CA GLY A 173 -4.76 8.99 -7.57
C GLY A 173 -4.21 7.57 -7.54
N GLY A 174 -4.94 6.58 -8.06
CA GLY A 174 -4.47 5.21 -8.16
C GLY A 174 -3.39 4.97 -9.19
N VAL A 175 -3.49 5.62 -10.35
CA VAL A 175 -2.41 5.61 -11.34
C VAL A 175 -1.14 6.24 -10.76
N LYS A 176 -1.25 7.37 -10.06
CA LYS A 176 -0.13 8.05 -9.40
C LYS A 176 0.54 7.17 -8.35
N LEU A 177 -0.25 6.50 -7.50
CA LEU A 177 0.28 5.52 -6.53
C LEU A 177 1.06 4.41 -7.23
N GLY A 178 0.44 3.72 -8.20
CA GLY A 178 1.06 2.57 -8.85
C GLY A 178 2.30 2.92 -9.66
N ILE A 179 2.19 3.90 -10.57
CA ILE A 179 3.32 4.35 -11.39
C ILE A 179 4.43 4.91 -10.53
N GLY A 180 4.08 5.69 -9.51
CA GLY A 180 5.00 6.26 -8.55
C GLY A 180 5.80 5.19 -7.79
N ALA A 181 5.08 4.25 -7.17
CA ALA A 181 5.68 3.16 -6.41
C ALA A 181 6.55 2.24 -7.29
N PHE A 182 6.07 1.84 -8.46
CA PHE A 182 6.85 0.97 -9.36
C PHE A 182 8.14 1.64 -9.83
N ASN A 183 8.06 2.89 -10.28
CA ASN A 183 9.24 3.61 -10.76
C ASN A 183 10.26 3.82 -9.63
N LEU A 184 9.79 4.19 -8.44
CA LEU A 184 10.65 4.34 -7.26
C LEU A 184 11.31 3.01 -6.89
N MET A 185 10.53 1.95 -6.66
CA MET A 185 11.05 0.65 -6.23
C MET A 185 12.01 0.03 -7.25
N LEU A 186 11.70 0.11 -8.55
CA LEU A 186 12.60 -0.39 -9.59
C LEU A 186 13.91 0.42 -9.66
N SER A 187 13.86 1.74 -9.42
CA SER A 187 15.07 2.58 -9.39
C SER A 187 16.03 2.25 -8.23
N LEU A 188 15.56 1.53 -7.22
CA LEU A 188 16.33 1.14 -6.04
C LEU A 188 16.99 -0.23 -6.18
N LEU A 189 16.66 -0.98 -7.25
CA LEU A 189 17.27 -2.28 -7.49
C LEU A 189 18.72 -2.12 -7.94
N PRO A 190 19.63 -3.02 -7.50
CA PRO A 190 20.99 -3.08 -8.02
C PRO A 190 21.00 -3.18 -9.55
N GLY A 191 21.90 -2.44 -10.22
CA GLY A 191 21.92 -2.35 -11.70
C GLY A 191 22.08 -3.68 -12.46
N ARG A 192 22.54 -4.76 -11.79
CA ARG A 192 22.55 -6.11 -12.39
C ARG A 192 21.13 -6.70 -12.46
N ILE A 193 20.33 -6.51 -11.42
CA ILE A 193 18.95 -6.99 -11.34
C ILE A 193 18.07 -6.14 -12.26
N LEU A 194 18.25 -4.81 -12.23
CA LEU A 194 17.47 -3.89 -13.06
C LEU A 194 17.62 -4.24 -14.55
N ARG A 195 18.84 -4.45 -15.04
CA ARG A 195 19.09 -4.85 -16.45
C ARG A 195 18.36 -6.13 -16.88
N LEU A 196 18.22 -7.10 -15.97
CA LEU A 196 17.48 -8.34 -16.25
C LEU A 196 15.96 -8.07 -16.34
N LEU A 197 15.44 -7.19 -15.50
CA LEU A 197 14.03 -6.82 -15.50
C LEU A 197 13.67 -5.90 -16.68
N GLU A 198 14.59 -5.05 -17.11
CA GLU A 198 14.47 -4.19 -18.29
C GLU A 198 14.28 -4.99 -19.57
N PHE A 199 14.99 -6.10 -19.72
CA PHE A 199 14.80 -7.02 -20.84
C PHE A 199 13.35 -7.55 -20.94
N ILE A 200 12.64 -7.63 -19.81
CA ILE A 200 11.27 -8.16 -19.70
C ILE A 200 10.23 -7.02 -19.70
N GLY A 201 10.67 -5.76 -19.82
CA GLY A 201 9.83 -4.58 -20.01
C GLY A 201 9.53 -3.78 -18.74
N PHE A 202 10.28 -3.98 -17.66
CA PHE A 202 10.28 -3.09 -16.48
C PHE A 202 11.26 -1.95 -16.65
N SER A 203 10.90 -0.74 -16.25
CA SER A 203 11.86 0.36 -16.12
C SER A 203 11.54 1.19 -14.89
N GLY A 204 12.60 1.68 -14.23
CA GLY A 204 12.50 2.51 -13.04
C GLY A 204 13.12 3.88 -13.26
N ASN A 205 12.35 4.94 -13.00
CA ASN A 205 12.83 6.32 -13.00
C ASN A 205 12.51 6.96 -11.63
N ARG A 206 13.53 7.25 -10.83
CA ARG A 206 13.33 7.70 -9.45
C ARG A 206 12.59 9.03 -9.38
N GLU A 207 12.98 9.99 -10.21
CA GLU A 207 12.42 11.33 -10.24
C GLU A 207 10.94 11.29 -10.63
N LEU A 208 10.59 10.51 -11.64
CA LEU A 208 9.20 10.25 -12.02
C LEU A 208 8.43 9.57 -10.89
N GLY A 209 9.05 8.57 -10.24
CA GLY A 209 8.47 7.86 -9.10
C GLY A 209 8.08 8.79 -7.96
N LEU A 210 9.03 9.62 -7.52
CA LEU A 210 8.82 10.61 -6.46
C LEU A 210 7.81 11.69 -6.88
N CYS A 211 7.88 12.17 -8.13
CA CYS A 211 6.93 13.17 -8.65
C CYS A 211 5.49 12.66 -8.61
N GLN A 212 5.23 11.45 -9.15
CA GLN A 212 3.89 10.85 -9.17
C GLN A 212 3.37 10.59 -7.75
N LEU A 213 4.20 10.09 -6.84
CA LEU A 213 3.80 9.88 -5.44
C LEU A 213 3.46 11.20 -4.74
N ARG A 214 4.26 12.26 -4.92
CA ARG A 214 3.99 13.59 -4.34
C ARG A 214 2.69 14.18 -4.86
N GLU A 215 2.46 14.11 -6.16
CA GLU A 215 1.19 14.54 -6.76
C GLU A 215 0.00 13.69 -6.31
N GLY A 216 0.20 12.39 -6.06
CA GLY A 216 -0.83 11.52 -5.52
C GLY A 216 -1.16 11.85 -4.07
N ALA A 217 -0.15 12.15 -3.26
CA ALA A 217 -0.26 12.51 -1.85
C ALA A 217 -0.92 13.88 -1.63
N SER A 218 -0.74 14.84 -2.55
CA SER A 218 -1.39 16.15 -2.48
C SER A 218 -2.85 16.15 -2.97
N GLY A 219 -3.32 15.04 -3.56
CA GLY A 219 -4.69 14.87 -3.99
C GLY A 219 -5.66 14.49 -2.86
N SER A 220 -6.94 14.32 -3.22
CA SER A 220 -8.03 13.96 -2.30
C SER A 220 -8.53 12.51 -2.46
N SER A 221 -7.84 11.70 -3.28
CA SER A 221 -8.22 10.30 -3.50
C SER A 221 -8.04 9.45 -2.23
N LEU A 222 -8.72 8.30 -2.17
CA LEU A 222 -8.52 7.29 -1.12
C LEU A 222 -7.05 6.84 -1.03
N ARG A 223 -6.32 6.93 -2.13
CA ARG A 223 -4.94 6.48 -2.27
C ARG A 223 -3.92 7.55 -1.93
N ALA A 224 -4.36 8.79 -1.63
CA ALA A 224 -3.46 9.88 -1.25
C ALA A 224 -2.63 9.51 -0.01
N ILE A 225 -3.25 8.91 1.01
CA ILE A 225 -2.51 8.46 2.20
C ILE A 225 -1.56 7.31 1.91
N LEU A 226 -1.87 6.44 0.95
CA LEU A 226 -0.96 5.36 0.55
C LEU A 226 0.26 5.92 -0.18
N CYS A 227 0.10 6.98 -0.97
CA CYS A 227 1.21 7.74 -1.54
C CYS A 227 2.07 8.35 -0.43
N THR A 228 1.45 8.99 0.56
CA THR A 228 2.13 9.52 1.74
C THR A 228 2.91 8.44 2.48
N PHE A 229 2.30 7.29 2.79
CA PHE A 229 2.98 6.17 3.45
C PHE A 229 4.11 5.60 2.61
N THR A 230 3.97 5.53 1.28
CA THR A 230 5.04 5.08 0.39
C THR A 230 6.26 6.03 0.46
N LEU A 231 6.03 7.34 0.43
CA LEU A 231 7.08 8.35 0.59
C LEU A 231 7.71 8.31 1.99
N LEU A 232 6.90 8.12 3.04
CA LEU A 232 7.39 7.98 4.40
C LEU A 232 8.28 6.74 4.54
N VAL A 233 7.87 5.58 4.02
CA VAL A 233 8.70 4.37 4.00
C VAL A 233 10.01 4.62 3.25
N TYR A 234 9.96 5.32 2.11
CA TYR A 234 11.16 5.67 1.35
C TYR A 234 12.13 6.51 2.20
N HIS A 235 11.67 7.63 2.76
CA HIS A 235 12.52 8.56 3.49
C HIS A 235 12.95 8.06 4.88
N THR A 236 12.18 7.19 5.54
CA THR A 236 12.43 6.77 6.93
C THR A 236 13.03 5.38 7.10
N TYR A 237 12.96 4.54 6.07
CA TYR A 237 13.50 3.17 6.09
C TYR A 237 14.37 2.87 4.86
N VAL A 238 13.83 2.99 3.66
CA VAL A 238 14.50 2.48 2.44
C VAL A 238 15.80 3.24 2.16
N SER A 239 15.78 4.57 2.19
CA SER A 239 16.99 5.37 1.95
C SER A 239 18.10 5.08 2.96
N LEU A 240 17.72 4.74 4.21
CA LEU A 240 18.64 4.38 5.29
C LEU A 240 19.22 2.97 5.11
N ILE A 241 18.36 1.97 4.88
CA ILE A 241 18.76 0.56 4.71
C ILE A 241 19.70 0.42 3.50
N LEU A 242 19.39 1.11 2.41
CA LEU A 242 20.21 1.09 1.20
C LEU A 242 21.43 2.02 1.27
N GLY A 243 21.57 2.82 2.34
CA GLY A 243 22.70 3.74 2.51
C GLY A 243 22.80 4.82 1.43
N THR A 244 21.69 5.19 0.81
CA THR A 244 21.67 6.14 -0.33
C THR A 244 22.00 7.57 0.07
N GLY A 245 21.77 7.94 1.34
CA GLY A 245 21.90 9.32 1.81
C GLY A 245 20.80 10.27 1.29
N GLU A 246 19.78 9.76 0.58
CA GLU A 246 18.72 10.56 -0.04
C GLU A 246 17.50 10.79 0.89
N ALA A 247 17.63 10.51 2.18
CA ALA A 247 16.53 10.68 3.13
C ALA A 247 16.17 12.17 3.29
N ASN A 248 14.88 12.52 3.15
CA ASN A 248 14.37 13.87 3.32
C ASN A 248 13.42 13.92 4.52
N LEU A 249 13.96 14.18 5.71
CA LEU A 249 13.16 14.21 6.95
C LEU A 249 12.20 15.39 7.00
N GLN A 250 12.56 16.53 6.39
CA GLN A 250 11.68 17.71 6.32
C GLN A 250 10.42 17.42 5.49
N GLU A 251 10.60 16.72 4.37
CA GLU A 251 9.47 16.25 3.57
C GLU A 251 8.65 15.21 4.33
N ALA A 252 9.29 14.28 5.04
CA ALA A 252 8.59 13.30 5.88
C ALA A 252 7.70 13.97 6.95
N ASP A 253 8.18 15.01 7.66
CA ASP A 253 7.33 15.77 8.58
C ASP A 253 6.15 16.43 7.85
N SER A 254 6.44 17.12 6.75
CA SER A 254 5.44 17.90 6.00
C SER A 254 4.33 17.01 5.44
N LEU A 255 4.68 15.79 5.02
CA LEU A 255 3.73 14.79 4.56
C LEU A 255 2.85 14.22 5.68
N LEU A 256 3.40 14.10 6.90
CA LEU A 256 2.68 13.50 8.03
C LEU A 256 1.80 14.52 8.78
N GLU A 257 2.18 15.79 8.81
CA GLU A 257 1.53 16.86 9.58
C GLU A 257 0.00 16.94 9.39
N PRO A 258 -0.57 16.90 8.16
CA PRO A 258 -2.01 16.92 7.98
C PRO A 258 -2.73 15.72 8.61
N TYR A 259 -2.06 14.56 8.65
CA TYR A 259 -2.61 13.34 9.23
C TYR A 259 -2.48 13.32 10.74
N LEU A 260 -1.46 13.95 11.33
CA LEU A 260 -1.37 14.18 12.77
C LEU A 260 -2.52 15.07 13.26
N GLN A 261 -2.87 16.11 12.50
CA GLN A 261 -3.99 16.98 12.83
C GLN A 261 -5.34 16.27 12.69
N LYS A 262 -5.51 15.46 11.63
CA LYS A 262 -6.76 14.75 11.35
C LYS A 262 -6.97 13.51 12.24
N PHE A 263 -5.89 12.83 12.62
CA PHE A 263 -5.88 11.57 13.37
C PHE A 263 -4.86 11.61 14.52
N PRO A 264 -5.06 12.49 15.52
CA PRO A 264 -4.06 12.74 16.57
C PRO A 264 -3.73 11.50 17.42
N ASN A 265 -4.67 10.56 17.52
CA ASN A 265 -4.50 9.29 18.23
C ASN A 265 -4.34 8.09 17.29
N GLY A 266 -4.19 8.30 15.98
CA GLY A 266 -4.03 7.21 15.01
C GLY A 266 -2.69 6.51 15.22
N SER A 267 -2.70 5.23 15.56
CA SER A 267 -1.49 4.47 15.92
C SER A 267 -0.44 4.46 14.81
N ILE A 268 -0.84 4.26 13.56
CA ILE A 268 0.08 4.32 12.40
C ILE A 268 0.69 5.72 12.25
N ILE A 269 -0.10 6.76 12.51
CA ILE A 269 0.35 8.16 12.39
C ILE A 269 1.34 8.49 13.52
N LEU A 270 1.03 8.09 14.75
CA LEU A 270 1.92 8.23 15.91
C LEU A 270 3.22 7.44 15.72
N PHE A 271 3.14 6.23 15.15
CA PHE A 271 4.30 5.41 14.83
C PHE A 271 5.26 6.15 13.89
N TYR A 272 4.76 6.70 12.77
CA TYR A 272 5.62 7.48 11.87
C TYR A 272 6.16 8.76 12.52
N ALA A 273 5.37 9.44 13.35
CA ALA A 273 5.82 10.64 14.05
C ALA A 273 6.98 10.32 15.02
N ALA A 274 6.89 9.20 15.73
CA ALA A 274 7.95 8.71 16.60
C ALA A 274 9.18 8.27 15.81
N ARG A 275 8.98 7.58 14.68
CA ARG A 275 10.08 7.16 13.78
C ARG A 275 10.85 8.36 13.22
N ILE A 276 10.16 9.42 12.81
CA ILE A 276 10.81 10.65 12.34
C ILE A 276 11.61 11.31 13.48
N ASP A 277 11.08 11.31 14.71
CA ASP A 277 11.84 11.81 15.87
C ASP A 277 13.10 11.00 16.15
N ILE A 278 13.08 9.66 16.03
CA ILE A 278 14.29 8.82 16.11
C ILE A 278 15.33 9.29 15.09
N LEU A 279 14.91 9.47 13.84
CA LEU A 279 15.84 9.84 12.76
C LEU A 279 16.42 11.25 12.90
N LYS A 280 15.74 12.12 13.65
CA LYS A 280 16.24 13.43 14.04
C LYS A 280 17.14 13.40 15.29
N GLY A 281 17.26 12.25 15.96
CA GLY A 281 17.97 12.10 17.23
C GLY A 281 17.18 12.55 18.47
N ASN A 282 15.88 12.80 18.34
CA ASN A 282 15.00 13.22 19.43
C ASN A 282 14.46 12.00 20.20
N PHE A 283 15.36 11.23 20.81
CA PHE A 283 15.05 9.91 21.37
C PHE A 283 14.00 9.95 22.49
N GLU A 284 14.08 10.89 23.42
CA GLU A 284 13.13 11.00 24.54
C GLU A 284 11.72 11.30 24.04
N LYS A 285 11.60 12.17 23.05
CA LYS A 285 10.33 12.50 22.41
C LYS A 285 9.76 11.33 21.61
N ALA A 286 10.63 10.60 20.90
CA ALA A 286 10.23 9.39 20.19
C ALA A 286 9.68 8.33 21.15
N GLN A 287 10.31 8.12 22.31
CA GLN A 287 9.84 7.16 23.32
C GLN A 287 8.43 7.47 23.80
N LEU A 288 8.16 8.74 24.14
CA LEU A 288 6.83 9.18 24.56
C LEU A 288 5.79 8.88 23.46
N ARG A 289 6.09 9.22 22.19
CA ARG A 289 5.18 8.97 21.07
C ARG A 289 4.96 7.49 20.79
N PHE A 290 5.96 6.62 20.94
CA PHE A 290 5.77 5.17 20.83
C PHE A 290 4.90 4.63 21.98
N GLN A 291 5.05 5.15 23.20
CA GLN A 291 4.19 4.79 24.32
C GLN A 291 2.73 5.24 24.06
N ASP A 292 2.52 6.45 23.55
CA ASP A 292 1.20 6.93 23.14
C ASP A 292 0.60 6.06 22.03
N CYS A 293 1.41 5.66 21.04
CA CYS A 293 0.99 4.73 19.98
C CYS A 293 0.50 3.38 20.54
N ILE A 294 1.24 2.81 21.50
CA ILE A 294 0.87 1.56 22.18
C ILE A 294 -0.44 1.75 22.96
N ALA A 295 -0.59 2.87 23.68
CA ALA A 295 -1.77 3.16 24.48
C ALA A 295 -3.02 3.43 23.63
N ALA A 296 -2.87 3.91 22.39
CA ALA A 296 -3.96 4.36 21.53
C ALA A 296 -4.90 3.23 21.03
N GLN A 297 -4.47 1.97 21.11
CA GLN A 297 -5.26 0.82 20.63
C GLN A 297 -4.83 -0.49 21.28
N GLN A 298 -5.73 -1.48 21.35
CA GLN A 298 -5.45 -2.82 21.90
C GLN A 298 -5.87 -3.97 20.97
N GLU A 299 -6.49 -3.67 19.82
CA GLU A 299 -6.97 -4.68 18.87
C GLU A 299 -5.83 -5.35 18.11
N TRP A 300 -4.82 -4.58 17.69
CA TRP A 300 -3.73 -5.02 16.82
C TRP A 300 -2.40 -4.99 17.58
N LYS A 301 -2.12 -6.06 18.33
CA LYS A 301 -0.88 -6.21 19.10
C LYS A 301 0.39 -6.12 18.25
N GLN A 302 0.30 -6.43 16.96
CA GLN A 302 1.43 -6.36 16.04
C GLN A 302 1.95 -4.92 15.87
N ILE A 303 1.08 -3.92 15.96
CA ILE A 303 1.52 -2.51 15.99
C ILE A 303 2.31 -2.22 17.26
N HIS A 304 1.94 -2.83 18.40
CA HIS A 304 2.75 -2.74 19.63
C HIS A 304 4.13 -3.37 19.43
N HIS A 305 4.21 -4.53 18.76
CA HIS A 305 5.49 -5.17 18.46
C HIS A 305 6.38 -4.30 17.58
N LEU A 306 5.83 -3.60 16.58
CA LEU A 306 6.59 -2.60 15.82
C LEU A 306 7.12 -1.47 16.72
N CYS A 307 6.31 -0.99 17.66
CA CYS A 307 6.76 0.02 18.63
C CYS A 307 7.83 -0.52 19.57
N TYR A 308 7.70 -1.77 20.05
CA TYR A 308 8.70 -2.41 20.91
C TYR A 308 10.04 -2.53 20.20
N TRP A 309 10.04 -2.85 18.91
CA TRP A 309 11.26 -2.90 18.09
C TRP A 309 11.96 -1.54 18.03
N GLU A 310 11.22 -0.48 17.73
CA GLU A 310 11.79 0.87 17.66
C GLU A 310 12.24 1.37 19.06
N LEU A 311 11.47 1.08 20.11
CA LEU A 311 11.83 1.40 21.50
C LEU A 311 13.11 0.68 21.94
N MET A 312 13.26 -0.60 21.61
CA MET A 312 14.48 -1.37 21.89
C MET A 312 15.71 -0.66 21.32
N TRP A 313 15.66 -0.24 20.05
CA TRP A 313 16.77 0.50 19.42
C TRP A 313 16.96 1.89 20.02
N CYS A 314 15.88 2.59 20.33
CA CYS A 314 15.92 3.90 20.97
C CYS A 314 16.69 3.85 22.30
N TYR A 315 16.35 2.91 23.18
CA TYR A 315 17.05 2.70 24.45
C TYR A 315 18.50 2.22 24.25
N THR A 316 18.73 1.39 23.24
CA THR A 316 20.09 0.93 22.88
C THR A 316 20.99 2.11 22.50
N PHE A 317 20.51 3.06 21.69
CA PHE A 317 21.27 4.24 21.31
C PHE A 317 21.58 5.18 22.50
N GLN A 318 20.71 5.19 23.50
CA GLN A 318 20.93 5.92 24.76
C GLN A 318 21.72 5.14 25.82
N GLN A 319 22.13 3.90 25.52
CA GLN A 319 22.84 3.00 26.46
C GLN A 319 22.01 2.59 27.69
N ASP A 320 20.66 2.65 27.62
CA ASP A 320 19.77 2.06 28.63
C ASP A 320 19.53 0.59 28.30
N TRP A 321 20.50 -0.24 28.65
CA TRP A 321 20.51 -1.67 28.34
C TRP A 321 19.35 -2.43 29.01
N LEU A 322 18.88 -1.97 30.18
CA LEU A 322 17.82 -2.66 30.91
C LEU A 322 16.47 -2.50 30.22
N GLN A 323 16.13 -1.27 29.79
CA GLN A 323 14.90 -1.05 29.02
C GLN A 323 15.01 -1.68 27.62
N ALA A 324 16.16 -1.59 26.96
CA ALA A 324 16.37 -2.25 25.67
C ALA A 324 16.13 -3.77 25.77
N TYR A 325 16.72 -4.43 26.78
CA TYR A 325 16.52 -5.86 27.03
C TYR A 325 15.04 -6.20 27.30
N ARG A 326 14.32 -5.37 28.06
CA ARG A 326 12.90 -5.58 28.34
C ARG A 326 12.07 -5.69 27.05
N TYR A 327 12.27 -4.78 26.09
CA TYR A 327 11.53 -4.84 24.82
C TYR A 327 12.00 -5.99 23.94
N ALA A 328 13.29 -6.32 23.94
CA ALA A 328 13.82 -7.49 23.24
C ALA A 328 13.21 -8.80 23.78
N ASP A 329 13.07 -8.93 25.09
CA ASP A 329 12.46 -10.09 25.76
C ASP A 329 10.95 -10.21 25.44
N LEU A 330 10.21 -9.10 25.44
CA LEU A 330 8.80 -9.07 25.00
C LEU A 330 8.67 -9.53 23.55
N LEU A 331 9.50 -9.00 22.65
CA LEU A 331 9.52 -9.39 21.24
C LEU A 331 9.84 -10.88 21.05
N SER A 332 10.84 -11.39 21.75
CA SER A 332 11.22 -12.82 21.69
C SER A 332 10.09 -13.73 22.15
N LYS A 333 9.31 -13.32 23.14
CA LYS A 333 8.18 -14.08 23.68
C LYS A 333 6.94 -14.01 22.79
N GLU A 334 6.61 -12.83 22.30
CA GLU A 334 5.28 -12.55 21.73
C GLU A 334 5.26 -12.47 20.21
N SER A 335 6.38 -12.15 19.56
CA SER A 335 6.43 -11.91 18.12
C SER A 335 7.15 -13.05 17.40
N ARG A 336 6.61 -13.46 16.24
CA ARG A 336 7.26 -14.47 15.39
C ARG A 336 8.24 -13.87 14.39
N TRP A 337 8.06 -12.61 14.02
CA TRP A 337 8.86 -11.96 12.98
C TRP A 337 10.20 -11.43 13.51
N SER A 338 10.28 -11.15 14.82
CA SER A 338 11.45 -10.59 15.48
C SER A 338 12.30 -11.63 16.23
N LYS A 339 11.98 -12.91 16.08
CA LYS A 339 12.68 -14.03 16.75
C LYS A 339 14.04 -14.33 16.15
#